data_AF-A0A921FCC7-F1
#
_entry.id   AF-A0A921FCC7-F1
#
_cell.length_a   1.000
_cell.length_b   1.000
_cell.length_c   1.000
_cell.angle_alpha   90.00
_cell.angle_beta   90.00
_cell.angle_gamma   90.00
#
_symmetry.space_group_name_H-M   'P 1'
#
loop_
_entity.id
_entity.type
_entity.pdbx_description
1 polymer ?
#
loop_
_entity_poly.entity_id
_entity_poly.type
_entity_poly.pdbx_seq_one_letter_code
_entity_poly.pdbx_strand_id
1 'polypeptide(L)' 'TAEETFSSPAFLGEEVTGQVRYYNSFLMKEPYSTWKK' A
#
# COMPACT_ATOMS: atom_id res chain seq x y z
N THR A 1 27.02 4.74 6.48
CA THR A 1 25.78 3.96 6.62
C THR A 1 25.45 3.45 5.24
N ALA A 2 25.60 2.14 4.99
CA ALA A 2 25.35 1.60 3.65
C ALA A 2 23.83 1.44 3.49
N GLU A 3 23.25 2.10 2.49
CA GLU A 3 21.89 1.84 2.05
C GLU A 3 21.90 0.50 1.31
N GLU A 4 21.53 -0.58 1.99
CA GLU A 4 21.30 -1.87 1.34
C GLU A 4 20.12 -1.75 0.38
N THR A 5 20.37 -2.00 -0.90
CA THR A 5 19.36 -1.89 -1.95
C THR A 5 18.47 -3.13 -1.90
N PHE A 6 17.26 -3.00 -1.34
CA PHE A 6 16.28 -4.10 -1.35
C PHE A 6 15.67 -4.23 -2.75
N SER A 7 15.92 -5.34 -3.43
CA SER A 7 15.24 -5.64 -4.68
C SER A 7 13.83 -6.16 -4.39
N SER A 8 12.82 -5.40 -4.79
CA SER A 8 11.43 -5.85 -4.71
C SER A 8 11.23 -7.15 -5.50
N PRO A 9 10.69 -8.22 -4.89
CA PRO A 9 10.44 -9.46 -5.59
C PRO A 9 9.27 -9.31 -6.58
N ALA A 10 9.25 -10.11 -7.65
CA ALA A 10 8.27 -9.98 -8.73
C ALA A 10 6.80 -10.24 -8.32
N PHE A 11 6.57 -10.88 -7.16
CA PHE A 11 5.22 -11.05 -6.60
C PHE A 11 4.74 -9.84 -5.81
N LEU A 12 5.64 -8.92 -5.46
CA LEU A 12 5.29 -7.70 -4.74
C LEU A 12 4.61 -6.76 -5.73
N GLY A 13 3.36 -6.41 -5.42
CA GLY A 13 2.61 -5.42 -6.19
C GLY A 13 3.15 -4.00 -6.03
N GLU A 14 2.36 -3.05 -6.47
CA GLU A 14 2.66 -1.62 -6.31
C GLU A 14 2.80 -1.24 -4.84
N GLU A 15 3.82 -0.45 -4.52
CA GLU A 15 3.97 0.12 -3.19
C GLU A 15 2.90 1.19 -2.95
N VAL A 16 2.13 1.02 -1.87
CA VAL A 16 1.04 1.92 -1.49
C VAL A 16 1.32 2.70 -0.20
N THR A 17 2.57 2.71 0.25
CA THR A 17 3.01 3.46 1.45
C THR A 17 2.69 4.95 1.28
N GLY A 18 2.02 5.55 2.27
CA GLY A 18 1.62 6.96 2.22
C GLY A 18 0.29 7.25 1.52
N GLN A 19 -0.32 6.26 0.85
CA GLN A 19 -1.64 6.42 0.25
C GLN A 19 -2.74 6.27 1.31
N VAL A 20 -3.35 7.39 1.71
CA VAL A 20 -4.35 7.47 2.80
C VAL A 20 -5.49 6.48 2.66
N ARG A 21 -5.93 6.20 1.42
CA ARG A 21 -7.00 5.23 1.15
C ARG A 21 -6.71 3.84 1.73
N TYR A 22 -5.45 3.41 1.73
CA TYR A 22 -5.03 2.10 2.26
C TYR A 22 -4.77 2.11 3.77
N TYR A 23 -4.97 3.23 4.47
CA TYR A 23 -4.80 3.27 5.92
C TYR A 23 -5.94 2.50 6.62
N ASN A 24 -5.62 1.74 7.66
CA ASN A 24 -6.61 0.93 8.41
C ASN A 24 -7.79 1.77 8.93
N SER A 25 -7.52 2.99 9.38
CA SER A 25 -8.55 3.94 9.84
C SER A 25 -9.42 4.47 8.71
N PHE A 26 -8.92 4.50 7.47
CA PHE A 26 -9.67 4.88 6.28
C PHE A 26 -10.47 3.69 5.73
N LEU A 27 -9.91 2.49 5.74
CA LEU A 27 -10.62 1.26 5.36
C LEU A 27 -11.82 0.97 6.26
N MET A 28 -11.79 1.38 7.53
CA MET A 28 -12.97 1.32 8.40
C MET A 28 -14.09 2.30 7.98
N LYS A 29 -13.74 3.44 7.38
CA LYS A 29 -14.69 4.47 6.94
C LYS A 29 -15.20 4.21 5.53
N GLU A 30 -14.32 3.80 4.64
CA GLU A 30 -14.60 3.47 3.25
C GLU A 30 -13.97 2.10 2.94
N PRO A 31 -14.71 1.01 3.19
CA PRO A 31 -14.24 -0.33 2.94
C PRO A 31 -13.77 -0.50 1.50
N TYR A 32 -12.71 -1.28 1.28
CA TYR A 32 -12.16 -1.52 -0.06
C TYR A 32 -13.22 -2.01 -1.07
N SER A 33 -14.25 -2.72 -0.61
CA SER A 33 -15.36 -3.19 -1.44
C SER A 33 -16.20 -2.08 -2.06
N THR A 34 -16.15 -0.86 -1.53
CA THR A 34 -16.92 0.29 -2.02
C THR A 34 -16.12 1.16 -3.00
N TRP A 35 -14.85 0.85 -3.23
CA TRP A 35 -13.98 1.66 -4.09
C TRP A 35 -14.39 1.49 -5.55
N LYS A 36 -14.48 2.60 -6.28
CA LYS A 36 -14.76 2.57 -7.72
C LYS A 36 -13.54 2.02 -8.47
N LYS A 37 -13.79 1.05 -9.35
CA LYS A 37 -12.78 0.49 -10.28
C LYS A 37 -12.45 1.49 -11.38
#